data_AF-A0A1G1XV50-F1
#
_entry.id   AF-A0A1G1XV50-F1
#
_cell.length_a   1.000
_cell.length_b   1.000
_cell.length_c   1.000
_cell.angle_alpha   90.00
_cell.angle_beta   90.00
_cell.angle_gamma   90.00
#
_symmetry.space_group_name_H-M   'P 1'
#
loop_
_entity.id
_entity.type
_entity.pdbx_description
1 polymer ?
#
loop_
_entity_poly.entity_id
_entity_poly.type
_entity_poly.pdbx_seq_one_letter_code
_entity_poly.pdbx_strand_id
1 'polypeptide(L)'
;MNSINLIKNLIEQKNKDELNHYLINIWNQVWSDKSQFNYANLRLFKAIDKLKNLSEMGIDFNNKYVLDIGCGNGATLLYLQKYFNIRGLGVDISDQVVNELQLKLKNNNLSFAINDHRDLSSLDSNQFDIILSFGVIEHFAEYGLALSEARRVLKPGGKLVLIQPHLFSFGVIQKYCLKFKNKWKFGKQKDLSCFYYCQFLRKLGYKNIKFKTMPPYPDMKITRIFDLTIRKVIPFWGHYLYLIGEK
;
A
#
# COMPACT_ATOMS: atom_id res chain seq x y z
N MET A 1 37.04 -13.77 2.86
CA MET A 1 35.76 -13.25 3.38
C MET A 1 35.69 -13.62 4.86
N ASN A 2 35.69 -12.63 5.78
CA ASN A 2 35.92 -12.85 7.21
C ASN A 2 34.77 -13.67 7.84
N SER A 3 35.05 -14.69 8.65
CA SER A 3 34.05 -15.60 9.26
C SER A 3 32.96 -14.87 10.06
N ILE A 4 33.31 -13.74 10.67
CA ILE A 4 32.38 -12.83 11.35
C ILE A 4 31.35 -12.22 10.40
N ASN A 5 31.76 -11.85 9.17
CA ASN A 5 30.83 -11.29 8.17
C ASN A 5 29.88 -12.37 7.64
N LEU A 6 30.36 -13.61 7.50
CA LEU A 6 29.50 -14.74 7.13
C LEU A 6 28.44 -15.00 8.21
N ILE A 7 28.83 -15.04 9.49
CA ILE A 7 27.90 -15.26 10.61
C ILE A 7 26.89 -14.11 10.71
N LYS A 8 27.31 -12.85 10.56
CA LYS A 8 26.40 -11.70 10.52
C LYS A 8 25.38 -11.82 9.39
N ASN A 9 25.84 -12.14 8.18
CA ASN A 9 24.96 -12.34 7.02
C ASN A 9 23.96 -13.49 7.26
N LEU A 10 24.40 -14.61 7.86
CA LEU A 10 23.53 -15.74 8.18
C LEU A 10 22.48 -15.39 9.24
N ILE A 11 22.84 -14.60 10.25
CA ILE A 11 21.91 -14.12 11.28
C ILE A 11 20.90 -13.13 10.67
N GLU A 12 21.36 -12.19 9.85
CA GLU A 12 20.50 -11.24 9.14
C GLU A 12 19.53 -11.95 8.20
N GLN A 13 20.01 -12.94 7.46
CA GLN A 13 19.20 -13.76 6.58
C GLN A 13 18.16 -14.57 7.36
N LYS A 14 18.56 -15.25 8.45
CA LYS A 14 17.63 -15.98 9.32
C LYS A 14 16.54 -15.07 9.91
N ASN A 15 16.91 -13.89 10.40
CA ASN A 15 15.96 -12.92 10.93
C ASN A 15 15.00 -12.41 9.85
N LYS A 16 15.50 -12.21 8.61
CA LYS A 16 14.67 -11.83 7.47
C LYS A 16 13.67 -12.95 7.13
N ASP A 17 14.11 -14.19 7.11
CA ASP A 17 13.27 -15.35 6.82
C ASP A 17 12.16 -15.53 7.88
N GLU A 18 12.50 -15.40 9.16
CA GLU A 18 11.52 -15.45 10.27
C GLU A 18 10.48 -14.31 10.15
N LEU A 19 10.93 -13.09 9.85
CA LEU A 19 10.04 -11.95 9.62
C LEU A 19 9.13 -12.18 8.39
N ASN A 20 9.67 -12.74 7.30
CA ASN A 20 8.92 -13.07 6.10
C ASN A 20 7.81 -14.08 6.42
N HIS A 21 8.15 -15.18 7.08
CA HIS A 21 7.19 -16.19 7.50
C HIS A 21 6.09 -15.61 8.40
N TYR A 22 6.46 -14.74 9.35
CA TYR A 22 5.49 -14.06 10.21
C TYR A 22 4.51 -13.19 9.42
N LEU A 23 5.02 -12.39 8.47
CA LEU A 23 4.19 -11.50 7.64
C LEU A 23 3.29 -12.28 6.69
N ILE A 24 3.81 -13.33 6.04
CA ILE A 24 3.03 -14.24 5.17
C ILE A 24 1.86 -14.83 5.96
N ASN A 25 2.13 -15.37 7.16
CA ASN A 25 1.09 -15.98 7.99
C ASN A 25 -0.02 -14.98 8.37
N ILE A 26 0.33 -13.74 8.74
CA ILE A 26 -0.65 -12.70 9.04
C ILE A 26 -1.52 -12.39 7.81
N TRP A 27 -0.90 -12.15 6.67
CA TRP A 27 -1.65 -11.72 5.48
C TRP A 27 -2.46 -12.86 4.87
N ASN A 28 -1.97 -14.10 4.90
CA ASN A 28 -2.77 -15.27 4.56
C ASN A 28 -3.97 -15.42 5.50
N GLN A 29 -3.81 -15.18 6.80
CA GLN A 29 -4.95 -15.17 7.73
C GLN A 29 -5.94 -14.05 7.41
N VAL A 30 -5.47 -12.84 7.10
CA VAL A 30 -6.32 -11.69 6.74
C VAL A 30 -7.11 -11.97 5.45
N TRP A 31 -6.48 -12.58 4.45
CA TRP A 31 -7.13 -12.92 3.17
C TRP A 31 -8.01 -14.17 3.25
N SER A 32 -7.72 -15.12 4.14
CA SER A 32 -8.60 -16.28 4.36
C SER A 32 -9.82 -15.98 5.24
N ASP A 33 -9.76 -14.93 6.07
CA ASP A 33 -10.87 -14.51 6.92
C ASP A 33 -12.05 -14.01 6.06
N LYS A 34 -13.23 -14.66 6.19
CA LYS A 34 -14.51 -14.24 5.59
C LYS A 34 -15.07 -12.95 6.21
N SER A 35 -14.25 -12.16 6.90
CA SER A 35 -14.59 -10.86 7.46
C SER A 35 -14.88 -9.82 6.36
N GLN A 36 -15.47 -8.69 6.76
CA GLN A 36 -15.70 -7.50 5.91
C GLN A 36 -14.47 -7.08 5.09
N PHE A 37 -13.26 -7.39 5.57
CA PHE A 37 -12.01 -7.07 4.88
C PHE A 37 -11.77 -7.84 3.58
N ASN A 38 -12.38 -9.02 3.38
CA ASN A 38 -12.25 -9.78 2.14
C ASN A 38 -13.53 -9.75 1.27
N TYR A 39 -14.56 -8.98 1.65
CA TYR A 39 -15.73 -8.83 0.80
C TYR A 39 -15.35 -8.06 -0.48
N ALA A 40 -15.38 -8.76 -1.61
CA ALA A 40 -15.03 -8.22 -2.93
C ALA A 40 -15.76 -6.90 -3.23
N ASN A 41 -17.07 -6.82 -2.92
CA ASN A 41 -17.87 -5.61 -3.14
C ASN A 41 -17.40 -4.41 -2.30
N LEU A 42 -17.03 -4.62 -1.03
CA LEU A 42 -16.52 -3.54 -0.19
C LEU A 42 -15.14 -3.08 -0.65
N ARG A 43 -14.28 -4.01 -1.08
CA ARG A 43 -12.96 -3.69 -1.64
C ARG A 43 -13.09 -2.92 -2.94
N LEU A 44 -13.99 -3.32 -3.82
CA LEU A 44 -14.28 -2.62 -5.06
C LEU A 44 -14.82 -1.21 -4.78
N PHE A 45 -15.77 -1.06 -3.85
CA PHE A 45 -16.28 0.25 -3.42
C PHE A 45 -15.17 1.17 -2.90
N LYS A 46 -14.29 0.65 -2.03
CA LYS A 46 -13.15 1.41 -1.51
C LYS A 46 -12.14 1.73 -2.60
N ALA A 47 -11.90 0.84 -3.57
CA ALA A 47 -11.04 1.09 -4.72
C ALA A 47 -11.61 2.21 -5.61
N ILE A 48 -12.91 2.19 -5.91
CA ILE A 48 -13.61 3.24 -6.66
C ILE A 48 -13.39 4.61 -6.00
N ASP A 49 -13.67 4.72 -4.71
CA ASP A 49 -13.55 5.98 -3.99
C ASP A 49 -12.10 6.48 -3.92
N LYS A 50 -11.12 5.58 -3.75
CA LYS A 50 -9.69 5.93 -3.84
C LYS A 50 -9.34 6.47 -5.22
N LEU A 51 -9.73 5.78 -6.28
CA LEU A 51 -9.38 6.15 -7.64
C LEU A 51 -10.03 7.47 -8.07
N LYS A 52 -11.28 7.72 -7.66
CA LYS A 52 -11.93 9.03 -7.84
C LYS A 52 -11.09 10.15 -7.21
N ASN A 53 -10.70 9.98 -5.95
CA ASN A 53 -9.86 10.95 -5.24
C ASN A 53 -8.50 11.16 -5.92
N LEU A 54 -7.92 10.10 -6.48
CA LEU A 54 -6.65 10.19 -7.21
C LEU A 54 -6.77 10.92 -8.55
N SER A 55 -7.88 10.73 -9.28
CA SER A 55 -8.16 11.50 -10.48
C SER A 55 -8.32 12.99 -10.18
N GLU A 56 -9.00 13.36 -9.08
CA GLU A 56 -9.08 14.74 -8.59
C GLU A 56 -7.70 15.32 -8.22
N MET A 57 -6.75 14.47 -7.83
CA MET A 57 -5.36 14.85 -7.55
C MET A 57 -4.47 14.88 -8.81
N GLY A 58 -5.04 14.66 -10.01
CA GLY A 58 -4.33 14.72 -11.28
C GLY A 58 -3.57 13.45 -11.64
N ILE A 59 -4.01 12.28 -11.15
CA ILE A 59 -3.54 10.99 -11.67
C ILE A 59 -4.40 10.57 -12.86
N ASP A 60 -3.74 10.36 -14.00
CA ASP A 60 -4.32 9.79 -15.20
C ASP A 60 -3.75 8.38 -15.41
N PHE A 61 -4.64 7.40 -15.51
CA PHE A 61 -4.30 6.00 -15.70
C PHE A 61 -4.36 5.56 -17.16
N ASN A 62 -4.84 6.39 -18.09
CA ASN A 62 -4.94 5.97 -19.49
C ASN A 62 -3.57 5.72 -20.12
N ASN A 63 -3.46 4.59 -20.81
CA ASN A 63 -2.26 4.11 -21.49
C ASN A 63 -1.05 4.01 -20.54
N LYS A 64 -1.27 3.59 -19.29
CA LYS A 64 -0.21 3.46 -18.28
C LYS A 64 0.10 2.00 -17.97
N TYR A 65 1.37 1.73 -17.69
CA TYR A 65 1.79 0.52 -16.99
C TYR A 65 1.82 0.77 -15.49
N VAL A 66 0.94 0.08 -14.76
CA VAL A 66 0.71 0.24 -13.33
C VAL A 66 1.28 -0.96 -12.56
N LEU A 67 2.06 -0.69 -11.51
CA LEU A 67 2.40 -1.68 -10.47
C LEU A 67 1.54 -1.44 -9.23
N ASP A 68 0.89 -2.47 -8.69
CA ASP A 68 0.15 -2.40 -7.42
C ASP A 68 0.89 -3.24 -6.37
N ILE A 69 1.51 -2.57 -5.39
CA ILE A 69 2.30 -3.16 -4.31
C ILE A 69 1.39 -3.49 -3.13
N GLY A 70 1.29 -4.78 -2.81
CA GLY A 70 0.31 -5.34 -1.88
C GLY A 70 -1.09 -5.32 -2.50
N CYS A 71 -1.20 -5.90 -3.71
CA CYS A 71 -2.41 -5.83 -4.52
C CYS A 71 -3.61 -6.56 -3.90
N GLY A 72 -3.39 -7.44 -2.93
CA GLY A 72 -4.44 -8.22 -2.30
C GLY A 72 -5.24 -9.01 -3.32
N ASN A 73 -6.56 -8.93 -3.22
CA ASN A 73 -7.49 -9.55 -4.18
C ASN A 73 -7.59 -8.84 -5.54
N GLY A 74 -6.67 -7.94 -5.89
CA GLY A 74 -6.56 -7.32 -7.21
C GLY A 74 -7.66 -6.30 -7.54
N ALA A 75 -8.52 -5.93 -6.59
CA ALA A 75 -9.69 -5.07 -6.85
C ALA A 75 -9.33 -3.74 -7.52
N THR A 76 -8.20 -3.13 -7.17
CA THR A 76 -7.71 -1.88 -7.76
C THR A 76 -7.39 -2.05 -9.24
N LEU A 77 -6.54 -3.03 -9.60
CA LEU A 77 -6.14 -3.27 -10.98
C LEU A 77 -7.31 -3.76 -11.85
N LEU A 78 -8.19 -4.59 -11.30
CA LEU A 78 -9.42 -5.02 -11.98
C LEU A 78 -10.33 -3.84 -12.31
N TYR A 79 -10.50 -2.92 -11.36
CA TYR A 79 -11.27 -1.71 -11.60
C TYR A 79 -10.59 -0.82 -12.64
N LEU A 80 -9.29 -0.58 -12.50
CA LEU A 80 -8.54 0.24 -13.46
C LEU A 80 -8.66 -0.31 -14.88
N GLN A 81 -8.47 -1.62 -15.06
CA GLN A 81 -8.60 -2.25 -16.37
C GLN A 81 -10.00 -2.10 -16.97
N LYS A 82 -11.04 -2.14 -16.14
CA LYS A 82 -12.43 -2.01 -16.61
C LYS A 82 -12.74 -0.62 -17.18
N TYR A 83 -12.07 0.44 -16.69
CA TYR A 83 -12.41 1.83 -17.01
C TYR A 83 -11.30 2.61 -17.72
N PHE A 84 -10.08 2.07 -17.76
CA PHE A 84 -8.91 2.70 -18.37
C PHE A 84 -8.15 1.68 -19.22
N ASN A 85 -7.49 2.16 -20.26
CA ASN A 85 -6.56 1.31 -21.01
C ASN A 85 -5.24 1.17 -20.24
N ILE A 86 -5.10 0.14 -19.43
CA ILE A 86 -3.88 -0.11 -18.64
C ILE A 86 -3.26 -1.48 -18.93
N ARG A 87 -1.96 -1.55 -18.72
CA ARG A 87 -1.25 -2.79 -18.37
C ARG A 87 -1.00 -2.77 -16.86
N GLY A 88 -1.14 -3.91 -16.19
CA GLY A 88 -1.00 -4.01 -14.73
C GLY A 88 -0.15 -5.19 -14.28
N LEU A 89 0.67 -4.96 -13.26
CA LEU A 89 1.28 -6.00 -12.44
C LEU A 89 0.86 -5.79 -10.99
N GLY A 90 0.23 -6.79 -10.38
CA GLY A 90 -0.03 -6.81 -8.95
C GLY A 90 0.98 -7.71 -8.25
N VAL A 91 1.56 -7.24 -7.15
CA VAL A 91 2.42 -8.05 -6.31
C VAL A 91 1.89 -8.10 -4.88
N ASP A 92 1.92 -9.28 -4.27
CA ASP A 92 1.56 -9.46 -2.86
C ASP A 92 2.45 -10.54 -2.23
N ILE A 93 2.66 -10.45 -0.92
CA ILE A 93 3.42 -11.45 -0.17
C ILE A 93 2.57 -12.70 0.13
N SER A 94 1.24 -12.56 0.10
CA SER A 94 0.31 -13.66 0.28
C SER A 94 0.25 -14.53 -0.98
N ASP A 95 0.86 -15.71 -0.89
CA ASP A 95 0.80 -16.73 -1.92
C ASP A 95 -0.63 -17.17 -2.22
N GLN A 96 -1.46 -17.32 -1.19
CA GLN A 96 -2.87 -17.70 -1.31
C GLN A 96 -3.63 -16.74 -2.24
N VAL A 97 -3.56 -15.42 -1.99
CA VAL A 97 -4.35 -14.45 -2.76
C VAL A 97 -3.84 -14.33 -4.20
N VAL A 98 -2.52 -14.42 -4.41
CA VAL A 98 -1.92 -14.38 -5.74
C VAL A 98 -2.29 -15.63 -6.55
N ASN A 99 -2.18 -16.82 -5.96
CA ASN A 99 -2.55 -18.07 -6.62
C ASN A 99 -4.03 -18.06 -7.03
N GLU A 100 -4.93 -17.56 -6.16
CA GLU A 100 -6.33 -17.38 -6.51
C GLU A 100 -6.53 -16.43 -7.70
N LEU A 101 -5.79 -15.31 -7.75
CA LEU A 101 -5.87 -14.36 -8.85
C LEU A 101 -5.37 -14.96 -10.16
N GLN A 102 -4.22 -15.65 -10.14
CA GLN A 102 -3.65 -16.32 -11.31
C GLN A 102 -4.59 -17.40 -11.87
N LEU A 103 -5.32 -18.11 -11.01
CA LEU A 103 -6.29 -19.12 -11.43
C LEU A 103 -7.57 -18.49 -12.01
N LYS A 104 -8.09 -17.43 -11.37
CA LYS A 104 -9.37 -16.79 -11.75
C LYS A 104 -9.24 -15.85 -12.94
N LEU A 105 -8.06 -15.23 -13.13
CA LEU A 105 -7.85 -14.15 -14.09
C LEU A 105 -6.84 -14.57 -15.15
N LYS A 106 -7.34 -15.14 -16.25
CA LYS A 106 -6.55 -15.32 -17.47
C LYS A 106 -6.73 -14.08 -18.35
N ASN A 107 -6.00 -13.02 -18.02
CA ASN A 107 -6.13 -11.74 -18.69
C ASN A 107 -4.78 -11.28 -19.24
N ASN A 108 -4.71 -10.94 -20.52
CA ASN A 108 -3.45 -10.59 -21.17
C ASN A 108 -2.85 -9.26 -20.69
N ASN A 109 -3.64 -8.38 -20.08
CA ASN A 109 -3.19 -7.05 -19.66
C ASN A 109 -2.90 -6.96 -18.15
N LEU A 110 -3.34 -7.93 -17.34
CA LEU A 110 -3.06 -7.97 -15.91
C LEU A 110 -2.27 -9.23 -15.55
N SER A 111 -1.22 -9.05 -14.79
CA SER A 111 -0.39 -10.14 -14.24
C SER A 111 -0.31 -10.00 -12.73
N PHE A 112 -0.15 -11.12 -12.04
CA PHE A 112 -0.03 -11.16 -10.58
C PHE A 112 1.14 -12.06 -10.21
N ALA A 113 1.95 -11.65 -9.23
CA ALA A 113 3.11 -12.41 -8.80
C ALA A 113 3.29 -12.37 -7.27
N ILE A 114 3.78 -13.46 -6.72
CA ILE A 114 4.18 -13.53 -5.31
C ILE A 114 5.51 -12.79 -5.22
N ASN A 115 5.56 -11.72 -4.44
CA ASN A 115 6.79 -10.97 -4.25
C ASN A 115 6.76 -10.22 -2.91
N ASP A 116 7.89 -10.28 -2.22
CA ASP A 116 8.17 -9.39 -1.11
C ASP A 116 8.57 -8.02 -1.65
N HIS A 117 7.65 -7.07 -1.62
CA HIS A 117 7.84 -5.71 -2.11
C HIS A 117 9.02 -4.93 -1.50
N ARG A 118 9.70 -5.45 -0.46
CA ARG A 118 11.00 -4.93 -0.02
C ARG A 118 12.14 -5.27 -1.00
N ASP A 119 11.89 -6.18 -1.93
CA ASP A 119 12.81 -6.70 -2.93
C ASP A 119 12.08 -6.84 -4.29
N LEU A 120 12.15 -5.76 -5.08
CA LEU A 120 11.65 -5.73 -6.45
C LEU A 120 12.76 -6.04 -7.46
N SER A 121 13.84 -6.72 -7.05
CA SER A 121 15.01 -6.98 -7.91
C SER A 121 14.69 -7.78 -9.17
N SER A 122 13.60 -8.55 -9.17
CA SER A 122 13.09 -9.26 -10.36
C SER A 122 12.44 -8.34 -11.41
N LEU A 123 12.27 -7.04 -11.10
CA LEU A 123 11.68 -6.04 -11.98
C LEU A 123 12.75 -5.07 -12.50
N ASP A 124 12.61 -4.72 -13.77
CA ASP A 124 13.53 -3.80 -14.44
C ASP A 124 13.38 -2.38 -13.91
N SER A 125 14.49 -1.63 -13.96
CA SER A 125 14.47 -0.21 -13.66
C SER A 125 13.67 0.55 -14.73
N ASN A 126 12.99 1.64 -14.35
CA ASN A 126 12.24 2.49 -15.29
C ASN A 126 11.16 1.76 -16.11
N GLN A 127 10.45 0.81 -15.51
CA GLN A 127 9.45 -0.01 -16.18
C GLN A 127 8.02 0.56 -16.05
N PHE A 128 7.69 1.16 -14.90
CA PHE A 128 6.30 1.53 -14.57
C PHE A 128 6.05 3.04 -14.67
N ASP A 129 4.89 3.41 -15.19
CA ASP A 129 4.44 4.81 -15.22
C ASP A 129 3.85 5.24 -13.89
N ILE A 130 3.14 4.31 -13.21
CA ILE A 130 2.49 4.54 -11.92
C ILE A 130 2.75 3.34 -11.01
N ILE A 131 3.12 3.62 -9.75
CA ILE A 131 3.15 2.62 -8.69
C ILE A 131 2.10 2.99 -7.65
N LEU A 132 1.25 2.04 -7.29
CA LEU A 132 0.26 2.14 -6.24
C LEU A 132 0.71 1.32 -5.03
N SER A 133 0.43 1.80 -3.82
CA SER A 133 0.46 0.97 -2.62
C SER A 133 -0.55 1.48 -1.59
N PHE A 134 -1.56 0.66 -1.31
CA PHE A 134 -2.73 1.07 -0.54
C PHE A 134 -2.90 0.27 0.74
N GLY A 135 -2.39 0.80 1.85
CA GLY A 135 -2.57 0.22 3.16
C GLY A 135 -1.62 -0.95 3.43
N VAL A 136 -0.36 -0.81 3.03
CA VAL A 136 0.63 -1.89 2.93
C VAL A 136 1.94 -1.45 3.56
N ILE A 137 2.61 -0.44 3.01
CA ILE A 137 3.96 -0.02 3.41
C ILE A 137 4.10 0.30 4.91
N GLU A 138 3.02 0.72 5.58
CA GLU A 138 3.02 1.04 7.01
C GLU A 138 3.18 -0.18 7.93
N HIS A 139 3.02 -1.38 7.40
CA HIS A 139 3.15 -2.64 8.14
C HIS A 139 4.59 -3.15 8.23
N PHE A 140 5.50 -2.58 7.44
CA PHE A 140 6.88 -3.04 7.32
C PHE A 140 7.84 -2.11 8.05
N ALA A 141 8.86 -2.68 8.72
CA ALA A 141 9.85 -1.88 9.40
C ALA A 141 10.74 -1.14 8.38
N GLU A 142 11.01 -1.79 7.25
CA GLU A 142 11.90 -1.41 6.16
C GLU A 142 11.20 -0.69 5.00
N TYR A 143 10.11 0.04 5.26
CA TYR A 143 9.38 0.79 4.22
C TYR A 143 10.27 1.71 3.37
N GLY A 144 11.43 2.14 3.89
CA GLY A 144 12.43 2.87 3.13
C GLY A 144 13.02 2.11 1.95
N LEU A 145 13.29 0.81 2.12
CA LEU A 145 13.79 -0.07 1.05
C LEU A 145 12.72 -0.24 -0.02
N ALA A 146 11.48 -0.56 0.38
CA ALA A 146 10.36 -0.69 -0.55
C ALA A 146 10.13 0.59 -1.37
N LEU A 147 10.21 1.77 -0.74
CA LEU A 147 10.05 3.05 -1.44
C LEU A 147 11.25 3.41 -2.32
N SER A 148 12.46 2.98 -1.96
CA SER A 148 13.64 3.12 -2.81
C SER A 148 13.53 2.23 -4.06
N GLU A 149 13.10 0.98 -3.89
CA GLU A 149 12.88 0.04 -5.00
C GLU A 149 11.73 0.49 -5.90
N ALA A 150 10.63 0.98 -5.32
CA ALA A 150 9.55 1.59 -6.08
C ALA A 150 10.07 2.77 -6.94
N ARG A 151 10.95 3.61 -6.39
CA ARG A 151 11.59 4.68 -7.17
C ARG A 151 12.45 4.13 -8.30
N ARG A 152 13.22 3.06 -8.07
CA ARG A 152 14.08 2.44 -9.08
C ARG A 152 13.26 1.96 -10.29
N VAL A 153 12.17 1.24 -10.05
CA VAL A 153 11.34 0.65 -11.11
C VAL A 153 10.35 1.64 -11.76
N LEU A 154 10.11 2.81 -11.14
CA LEU A 154 9.41 3.92 -11.80
C LEU A 154 10.21 4.47 -12.98
N LYS A 155 9.53 4.81 -14.08
CA LYS A 155 10.09 5.64 -15.16
C LYS A 155 10.41 7.05 -14.65
N PRO A 156 11.36 7.79 -15.26
CA PRO A 156 11.50 9.23 -15.03
C PRO A 156 10.16 9.94 -15.25
N GLY A 157 9.75 10.82 -14.32
CA GLY A 157 8.43 11.46 -14.37
C GLY A 157 7.25 10.54 -13.99
N GLY A 158 7.51 9.25 -13.71
CA GLY A 158 6.53 8.31 -13.20
C GLY A 158 6.09 8.66 -11.77
N LYS A 159 4.88 8.24 -11.38
CA LYS A 159 4.26 8.64 -10.11
C LYS A 159 4.16 7.48 -9.13
N LEU A 160 4.71 7.65 -7.94
CA LEU A 160 4.37 6.86 -6.77
C LEU A 160 3.09 7.41 -6.15
N VAL A 161 2.14 6.55 -5.83
CA VAL A 161 0.89 6.87 -5.17
C VAL A 161 0.71 5.98 -3.94
N LEU A 162 0.66 6.59 -2.76
CA LEU A 162 0.45 5.89 -1.50
C LEU A 162 -0.88 6.30 -0.88
N ILE A 163 -1.60 5.33 -0.33
CA ILE A 163 -2.77 5.60 0.51
C ILE A 163 -2.64 4.77 1.78
N GLN A 164 -2.61 5.43 2.93
CA GLN A 164 -2.36 4.75 4.21
C GLN A 164 -3.07 5.44 5.37
N PRO A 165 -3.23 4.78 6.53
CA PRO A 165 -3.68 5.42 7.76
C PRO A 165 -2.77 6.60 8.14
N HIS A 166 -3.39 7.67 8.60
CA HIS A 166 -2.69 8.91 8.94
C HIS A 166 -2.58 9.11 10.45
N LEU A 167 -1.41 9.59 10.91
CA LEU A 167 -1.16 9.92 12.31
C LEU A 167 -2.17 10.93 12.88
N PHE A 168 -2.52 11.97 12.13
CA PHE A 168 -3.49 12.97 12.59
C PHE A 168 -4.92 12.55 12.23
N SER A 169 -5.44 11.58 12.98
CA SER A 169 -6.82 11.08 12.84
C SER A 169 -7.34 10.41 14.12
N PHE A 170 -8.66 10.32 14.27
CA PHE A 170 -9.27 9.48 15.30
C PHE A 170 -9.06 7.96 15.05
N GLY A 171 -8.57 7.59 13.86
CA GLY A 171 -8.20 6.21 13.53
C GLY A 171 -7.09 5.65 14.43
N VAL A 172 -6.16 6.51 14.88
CA VAL A 172 -5.09 6.11 15.81
C VAL A 172 -5.68 5.67 17.14
N ILE A 173 -6.59 6.47 17.72
CA ILE A 173 -7.28 6.14 18.97
C ILE A 173 -8.06 4.84 18.82
N GLN A 174 -8.82 4.70 17.72
CA GLN A 174 -9.56 3.48 17.42
C GLN A 174 -8.64 2.25 17.36
N LYS A 175 -7.47 2.36 16.72
CA LYS A 175 -6.47 1.28 16.67
C LYS A 175 -6.01 0.87 18.07
N TYR A 176 -5.63 1.82 18.93
CA TYR A 176 -5.18 1.50 20.28
C TYR A 176 -6.29 0.88 21.13
N CYS A 177 -7.53 1.32 20.98
CA CYS A 177 -8.69 0.68 21.61
C CYS A 177 -8.88 -0.77 21.14
N LEU A 178 -8.70 -1.07 19.85
CA LEU A 178 -8.78 -2.43 19.32
C LEU A 178 -7.63 -3.31 19.82
N LYS A 179 -6.42 -2.76 19.92
CA LYS A 179 -5.27 -3.47 20.51
C LYS A 179 -5.51 -3.83 21.97
N PHE A 180 -5.97 -2.87 22.78
CA PHE A 180 -6.32 -3.11 24.18
C PHE A 180 -7.39 -4.20 24.33
N LYS A 181 -8.33 -4.29 23.38
CA LYS A 181 -9.38 -5.33 23.36
C LYS A 181 -8.94 -6.64 22.69
N ASN A 182 -7.67 -6.82 22.33
CA ASN A 182 -7.17 -7.98 21.57
C ASN A 182 -7.94 -8.26 20.25
N LYS A 183 -8.48 -7.21 19.62
CA LYS A 183 -9.24 -7.28 18.35
C LYS A 183 -8.45 -6.76 17.14
N TRP A 184 -7.18 -6.41 17.33
CA TRP A 184 -6.33 -5.91 16.25
C TRP A 184 -5.72 -7.07 15.43
N LYS A 185 -6.01 -7.11 14.13
CA LYS A 185 -5.64 -8.24 13.24
C LYS A 185 -4.47 -7.95 12.28
N PHE A 186 -4.00 -6.70 12.19
CA PHE A 186 -3.08 -6.26 11.12
C PHE A 186 -1.61 -6.14 11.57
N GLY A 187 -1.20 -6.95 12.54
CA GLY A 187 0.19 -6.95 13.05
C GLY A 187 0.69 -5.56 13.47
N LYS A 188 1.96 -5.26 13.18
CA LYS A 188 2.54 -3.93 13.41
C LYS A 188 2.03 -2.96 12.34
N GLN A 189 1.75 -1.72 12.74
CA GLN A 189 1.35 -0.64 11.85
C GLN A 189 1.92 0.67 12.38
N LYS A 190 2.75 1.35 11.59
CA LYS A 190 3.26 2.69 11.87
C LYS A 190 2.24 3.73 11.41
N ASP A 191 1.91 4.71 12.25
CA ASP A 191 1.18 5.89 11.79
C ASP A 191 2.17 7.03 11.70
N LEU A 192 2.34 7.57 10.50
CA LEU A 192 3.27 8.65 10.22
C LEU A 192 2.49 9.87 9.71
N SER A 193 2.99 11.06 10.00
CA SER A 193 2.37 12.31 9.53
C SER A 193 2.63 12.54 8.05
N CYS A 194 1.76 13.33 7.40
CA CYS A 194 2.01 13.82 6.05
C CYS A 194 3.37 14.51 5.92
N PHE A 195 3.77 15.30 6.91
CA PHE A 195 5.05 16.02 6.91
C PHE A 195 6.26 15.07 6.92
N TYR A 196 6.20 14.01 7.74
CA TYR A 196 7.24 12.99 7.76
C TYR A 196 7.37 12.31 6.41
N TYR A 197 6.26 11.85 5.82
CA TYR A 197 6.29 11.23 4.49
C TYR A 197 6.84 12.17 3.42
N CYS A 198 6.40 13.43 3.40
CA CYS A 198 6.92 14.40 2.45
C CYS A 198 8.44 14.57 2.59
N GLN A 199 8.96 14.71 3.80
CA GLN A 199 10.40 14.82 4.01
C GLN A 199 11.13 13.53 3.63
N PHE A 200 10.57 12.37 3.99
CA PHE A 200 11.15 11.07 3.72
C PHE A 200 11.24 10.77 2.21
N LEU A 201 10.15 11.02 1.47
CA LEU A 201 10.13 10.87 0.02
C LEU A 201 11.12 11.82 -0.67
N ARG A 202 11.27 13.08 -0.19
CA ARG A 202 12.31 13.99 -0.72
C ARG A 202 13.71 13.42 -0.53
N LYS A 203 14.01 12.86 0.64
CA LYS A 203 15.32 12.22 0.92
C LYS A 203 15.59 11.04 0.00
N LEU A 204 14.56 10.30 -0.38
CA LEU A 204 14.65 9.22 -1.37
C LEU A 204 14.72 9.73 -2.83
N GLY A 205 14.65 11.04 -3.05
CA GLY A 205 14.80 11.67 -4.36
C GLY A 205 13.50 11.95 -5.09
N TYR A 206 12.33 11.66 -4.51
CA TYR A 206 11.04 12.01 -5.11
C TYR A 206 10.83 13.52 -5.17
N LYS A 207 10.23 13.98 -6.26
CA LYS A 207 9.92 15.37 -6.56
C LYS A 207 8.40 15.60 -6.61
N ASN A 208 7.99 16.87 -6.73
CA ASN A 208 6.59 17.28 -6.90
C ASN A 208 5.60 16.63 -5.91
N ILE A 209 6.03 16.46 -4.66
CA ILE A 209 5.28 15.70 -3.67
C ILE A 209 4.01 16.46 -3.26
N LYS A 210 2.87 15.81 -3.40
CA LYS A 210 1.55 16.32 -3.02
C LYS A 210 0.91 15.36 -2.02
N PHE A 211 0.11 15.91 -1.11
CA PHE A 211 -0.72 15.09 -0.23
C PHE A 211 -2.13 15.64 -0.09
N LYS A 212 -3.07 14.74 0.19
CA LYS A 212 -4.46 15.05 0.53
C LYS A 212 -4.85 14.08 1.65
N THR A 213 -5.45 14.58 2.72
CA THR A 213 -6.03 13.68 3.73
C THR A 213 -7.52 13.54 3.48
N MET A 214 -8.11 12.40 3.82
CA MET A 214 -9.52 12.11 3.64
C MET A 214 -10.12 11.53 4.92
N PRO A 215 -11.40 11.83 5.22
CA PRO A 215 -12.08 11.24 6.36
C PRO A 215 -12.26 9.71 6.19
N PRO A 216 -12.63 8.98 7.26
CA PRO A 216 -12.98 7.57 7.19
C PRO A 216 -14.15 7.33 6.22
N TYR A 217 -14.25 6.13 5.67
CA TYR A 217 -15.37 5.73 4.83
C TYR A 217 -16.73 5.82 5.57
N PRO A 218 -17.87 5.92 4.86
CA PRO A 218 -19.19 6.07 5.49
C PRO A 218 -19.61 4.95 6.45
N ASP A 219 -19.01 3.75 6.33
CA ASP A 219 -19.17 2.63 7.26
C ASP A 219 -18.62 2.94 8.67
N MET A 220 -17.68 3.90 8.80
CA MET A 220 -17.05 4.31 10.06
C MET A 220 -17.69 5.56 10.66
N LYS A 221 -19.02 5.55 10.85
CA LYS A 221 -19.86 6.73 11.19
C LYS A 221 -19.31 7.60 12.33
N ILE A 222 -18.99 7.01 13.49
CA ILE A 222 -18.57 7.76 14.67
C ILE A 222 -17.22 8.44 14.43
N THR A 223 -16.21 7.67 14.02
CA THR A 223 -14.87 8.19 13.69
C THR A 223 -14.97 9.27 12.62
N ARG A 224 -15.88 9.13 11.65
CA ARG A 224 -16.09 10.09 10.56
C ARG A 224 -16.65 11.42 11.05
N ILE A 225 -17.61 11.44 11.97
CA ILE A 225 -18.17 12.69 12.52
C ILE A 225 -17.06 13.51 13.21
N PHE A 226 -16.26 12.85 14.05
CA PHE A 226 -15.17 13.50 14.75
C PHE A 226 -14.09 14.02 13.79
N ASP A 227 -13.65 13.21 12.83
CA ASP A 227 -12.67 13.63 11.82
C ASP A 227 -13.17 14.83 11.00
N LEU A 228 -14.44 14.82 10.55
CA LEU A 228 -15.02 15.91 9.78
C LEU A 228 -15.14 17.20 10.59
N THR A 229 -15.32 17.11 11.91
CA THR A 229 -15.42 18.28 12.78
C THR A 229 -14.07 18.96 12.94
N ILE A 230 -13.03 18.19 13.28
CA ILE A 230 -11.68 18.73 13.49
C ILE A 230 -11.09 19.26 12.19
N ARG A 231 -11.37 18.61 11.05
CA ARG A 231 -10.89 19.03 9.73
C ARG A 231 -11.30 20.45 9.34
N LYS A 232 -12.41 20.98 9.87
CA LYS A 232 -12.83 22.37 9.63
C LYS A 232 -11.81 23.40 10.15
N VAL A 233 -11.03 23.01 11.17
CA VAL A 233 -10.02 23.86 11.81
C VAL A 233 -8.60 23.44 11.44
N ILE A 234 -8.37 22.14 11.25
CA ILE A 234 -7.07 21.56 10.92
C ILE A 234 -7.18 20.86 9.54
N PRO A 235 -6.87 21.55 8.42
CA PRO A 235 -7.14 21.04 7.07
C PRO A 235 -6.44 19.73 6.72
N PHE A 236 -5.28 19.45 7.35
CA PHE A 236 -4.55 18.21 7.18
C PHE A 236 -5.04 17.08 8.09
N TRP A 237 -6.02 17.29 8.96
CA TRP A 237 -6.65 16.22 9.75
C TRP A 237 -7.50 15.29 8.88
N GLY A 238 -7.35 13.98 9.08
CA GLY A 238 -8.17 12.98 8.41
C GLY A 238 -7.54 11.59 8.45
N HIS A 239 -8.40 10.57 8.44
CA HIS A 239 -8.06 9.16 8.57
C HIS A 239 -7.11 8.59 7.52
N TYR A 240 -7.34 8.89 6.24
CA TYR A 240 -6.52 8.38 5.14
C TYR A 240 -5.63 9.47 4.59
N LEU A 241 -4.34 9.18 4.45
CA LEU A 241 -3.37 10.04 3.80
C LEU A 241 -3.09 9.53 2.39
N TYR A 242 -3.43 10.35 1.40
CA TYR A 242 -3.08 10.17 0.00
C TYR A 242 -1.80 10.97 -0.26
N LEU A 243 -0.78 10.32 -0.80
CA LEU A 243 0.50 10.92 -1.16
C LEU A 243 0.81 10.59 -2.61
N ILE A 244 1.32 11.58 -3.33
CA ILE A 244 1.85 11.42 -4.69
C ILE A 244 3.27 11.97 -4.67
N GLY A 245 4.23 11.21 -5.22
CA GLY A 245 5.60 11.65 -5.46
C GLY A 245 6.04 11.26 -6.86
N GLU A 246 6.77 12.15 -7.53
CA GLU A 246 7.26 11.93 -8.90
C GLU A 246 8.72 11.45 -8.88
N LYS A 247 9.08 10.56 -9.81
CA LYS A 247 10.48 10.15 -9.96
C LYS A 247 11.35 11.26 -10.51
#